data_AF-A0A0G2E535-F1
#
_entry.id   AF-A0A0G2E535-F1
#
_cell.length_a   1.000
_cell.length_b   1.000
_cell.length_c   1.000
_cell.angle_alpha   90.00
_cell.angle_beta   90.00
_cell.angle_gamma   90.00
#
_symmetry.space_group_name_H-M   'P 1'
#
loop_
_entity.id
_entity.type
_entity.pdbx_description
1 polymer ?
#
loop_
_entity_poly.entity_id
_entity_poly.type
_entity_poly.pdbx_seq_one_letter_code
_entity_poly.pdbx_strand_id
1 'polypeptide(L)'
;MIQSDLRKEFILLSDVFGLSLLVDSIDHPKPPQSTEGTVLGPFHTLEAELKTNGESMSHDPNGKPLLVLCNIKDTNGQPIEGVNVDIWETDSSGKYDVQHEDYGGPDGRCVMKSDEKGVFWFKGIVPVSYPIPYDGPVGKFLKQVYRHPYRPAHMHFMFQKEGYDHLITALYLRGDPYETSDAVFGVKNSLIVDMPPVDKETAEKYGVAEDYAILKYDFVMVTEKQASDLRDMNSMKAFEKLGRKVRIEGGLPVPDVD
;
A
#
# COMPACT_ATOMS: atom_id res chain seq x y z
N MET A 1 -25.27 8.22 8.62
CA MET A 1 -24.43 7.98 9.82
C MET A 1 -22.98 8.29 9.45
N ILE A 2 -22.20 8.87 10.38
CA ILE A 2 -20.81 9.32 10.11
C ILE A 2 -19.80 8.19 10.41
N GLN A 3 -20.19 7.14 11.15
CA GLN A 3 -19.36 5.97 11.43
C GLN A 3 -20.20 4.70 11.25
N SER A 4 -19.65 3.71 10.56
CA SER A 4 -20.15 2.32 10.42
C SER A 4 -18.97 1.40 10.06
N ASP A 5 -19.19 0.09 9.96
CA ASP A 5 -18.16 -0.86 9.53
C ASP A 5 -17.60 -0.54 8.13
N LEU A 6 -18.47 -0.03 7.25
CA LEU A 6 -18.15 0.39 5.88
C LEU A 6 -17.75 1.87 5.75
N ARG A 7 -17.93 2.68 6.81
CA ARG A 7 -17.65 4.12 6.78
C ARG A 7 -16.90 4.55 8.04
N LYS A 8 -15.59 4.76 7.93
CA LYS A 8 -14.71 5.08 9.06
C LYS A 8 -14.20 6.53 9.00
N GLU A 9 -15.06 7.50 9.26
CA GLU A 9 -14.71 8.92 9.02
C GLU A 9 -13.63 9.48 9.93
N PHE A 10 -13.40 8.92 11.12
CA PHE A 10 -12.25 9.31 11.93
C PHE A 10 -10.92 8.82 11.34
N ILE A 11 -10.92 7.64 10.69
CA ILE A 11 -9.75 7.15 9.97
C ILE A 11 -9.52 8.03 8.75
N LEU A 12 -10.58 8.30 7.98
CA LEU A 12 -10.46 9.18 6.82
C LEU A 12 -10.00 10.60 7.22
N LEU A 13 -10.49 11.11 8.35
CA LEU A 13 -10.02 12.38 8.91
C LEU A 13 -8.51 12.32 9.22
N SER A 14 -8.05 11.26 9.90
CA SER A 14 -6.63 11.03 10.18
C SER A 14 -5.79 11.01 8.90
N ASP A 15 -6.28 10.33 7.86
CA ASP A 15 -5.63 10.23 6.55
C ASP A 15 -5.51 11.60 5.87
N VAL A 16 -6.59 12.40 5.81
CA VAL A 16 -6.54 13.72 5.17
C VAL A 16 -5.74 14.76 5.95
N PHE A 17 -5.44 14.51 7.24
CA PHE A 17 -4.48 15.31 8.02
C PHE A 17 -3.04 14.80 7.91
N GLY A 18 -2.83 13.62 7.32
CA GLY A 18 -1.52 12.95 7.25
C GLY A 18 -1.07 12.31 8.57
N LEU A 19 -1.96 12.19 9.56
CA LEU A 19 -1.65 11.61 10.86
C LEU A 19 -1.39 10.11 10.75
N SER A 20 -2.15 9.40 9.91
CA SER A 20 -1.98 7.95 9.71
C SER A 20 -0.59 7.62 9.17
N LEU A 21 -0.10 8.41 8.20
CA LEU A 21 1.26 8.27 7.66
C LEU A 21 2.33 8.61 8.68
N LEU A 22 2.08 9.64 9.50
CA LEU A 22 3.00 10.01 10.56
C LEU A 22 3.16 8.86 11.56
N VAL A 23 2.05 8.27 12.01
CA VAL A 23 2.07 7.11 12.91
C VAL A 23 2.81 5.93 12.28
N ASP A 24 2.49 5.58 11.03
CA ASP A 24 3.19 4.51 10.29
C ASP A 24 4.71 4.76 10.23
N SER A 25 5.12 5.99 9.91
CA SER A 25 6.55 6.33 9.81
C SER A 25 7.31 6.27 11.15
N ILE A 26 6.59 6.45 12.27
CA ILE A 26 7.16 6.38 13.62
C ILE A 26 7.23 4.93 14.09
N ASP A 27 6.16 4.16 13.91
CA ASP A 27 6.05 2.80 14.42
C ASP A 27 6.79 1.76 13.57
N HIS A 28 6.82 1.98 12.25
CA HIS A 28 7.43 1.13 11.23
C HIS A 28 8.47 1.88 10.39
N PRO A 29 9.52 2.45 11.00
CA PRO A 29 10.52 3.19 10.24
C PRO A 29 11.24 2.28 9.26
N LYS A 30 11.39 2.74 8.02
CA LYS A 30 11.98 1.97 6.93
C LYS A 30 13.39 2.50 6.62
N PRO A 31 14.45 1.65 6.61
CA PRO A 31 15.76 2.04 6.13
C PRO A 31 15.74 2.40 4.63
N PRO A 32 16.67 3.24 4.12
CA PRO A 32 16.59 3.80 2.76
C PRO A 32 16.49 2.79 1.62
N GLN A 33 17.06 1.59 1.79
CA GLN A 33 17.05 0.53 0.79
C GLN A 33 15.78 -0.35 0.81
N SER A 34 14.87 -0.13 1.75
CA SER A 34 13.64 -0.91 1.89
C SER A 34 12.42 -0.23 1.26
N THR A 35 11.39 -1.01 0.94
CA THR A 35 10.15 -0.43 0.43
C THR A 35 9.49 0.42 1.51
N GLU A 36 9.11 1.64 1.14
CA GLU A 36 8.42 2.55 2.04
C GLU A 36 6.98 2.09 2.32
N GLY A 37 6.56 2.25 3.58
CA GLY A 37 5.15 2.10 3.96
C GLY A 37 4.31 3.29 3.51
N THR A 38 3.00 3.08 3.35
CA THR A 38 2.00 4.13 3.16
C THR A 38 0.65 3.71 3.77
N VAL A 39 -0.35 4.57 3.71
CA VAL A 39 -1.66 4.34 4.36
C VAL A 39 -2.33 3.06 3.88
N LEU A 40 -2.90 2.31 4.83
CA LEU A 40 -3.79 1.19 4.54
C LEU A 40 -5.03 1.63 3.76
N GLY A 41 -5.56 2.80 4.07
CA GLY A 41 -6.86 3.24 3.60
C GLY A 41 -8.03 2.45 4.22
N PRO A 42 -9.28 2.85 3.96
CA PRO A 42 -10.43 2.34 4.70
C PRO A 42 -11.08 1.08 4.10
N PHE A 43 -10.61 0.59 2.94
CA PHE A 43 -11.33 -0.40 2.11
C PHE A 43 -10.73 -1.82 2.11
N HIS A 44 -9.68 -2.05 2.90
CA HIS A 44 -9.16 -3.40 3.12
C HIS A 44 -10.19 -4.27 3.87
N THR A 45 -10.37 -5.52 3.45
CA THR A 45 -11.22 -6.51 4.12
C THR A 45 -10.53 -7.88 4.17
N LEU A 46 -11.03 -8.76 5.03
CA LEU A 46 -10.51 -10.12 5.20
C LEU A 46 -11.19 -11.15 4.26
N GLU A 47 -11.99 -10.68 3.31
CA GLU A 47 -12.78 -11.54 2.40
C GLU A 47 -12.04 -11.89 1.10
N ALA A 48 -10.79 -11.43 0.95
CA ALA A 48 -9.99 -11.70 -0.24
C ALA A 48 -9.72 -13.21 -0.41
N GLU A 49 -9.86 -13.70 -1.64
CA GLU A 49 -9.61 -15.10 -1.97
C GLU A 49 -8.11 -15.37 -2.14
N LEU A 50 -7.67 -16.57 -1.74
CA LEU A 50 -6.33 -17.05 -2.07
C LEU A 50 -6.23 -17.31 -3.58
N LYS A 51 -5.25 -16.70 -4.23
CA LYS A 51 -4.91 -16.91 -5.64
C LYS A 51 -3.50 -17.44 -5.78
N THR A 52 -3.32 -18.26 -6.79
CA THR A 52 -2.04 -18.76 -7.28
C THR A 52 -1.53 -17.91 -8.43
N ASN A 53 -0.25 -18.10 -8.74
CA ASN A 53 0.43 -17.38 -9.80
C ASN A 53 -0.31 -17.46 -11.15
N GLY A 54 -0.68 -16.29 -11.68
CA GLY A 54 -1.31 -16.12 -12.98
C GLY A 54 -2.83 -16.07 -13.02
N GLU A 55 -3.49 -16.22 -11.87
CA GLU A 55 -4.92 -15.99 -11.76
C GLU A 55 -5.27 -14.50 -11.85
N SER A 56 -6.54 -14.22 -12.14
CA SER A 56 -7.07 -12.85 -12.14
C SER A 56 -7.58 -12.48 -10.75
N MET A 57 -7.31 -11.26 -10.29
CA MET A 57 -7.90 -10.70 -9.07
C MET A 57 -9.14 -9.84 -9.34
N SER A 58 -9.43 -9.52 -10.61
CA SER A 58 -10.57 -8.69 -11.01
C SER A 58 -11.41 -9.39 -12.08
N HIS A 59 -12.72 -9.18 -12.01
CA HIS A 59 -13.71 -9.60 -13.00
C HIS A 59 -14.34 -8.43 -13.77
N ASP A 60 -13.81 -7.20 -13.60
CA ASP A 60 -14.34 -6.01 -14.28
C ASP A 60 -14.07 -6.07 -15.80
N PRO A 61 -15.11 -6.19 -16.65
CA PRO A 61 -14.94 -6.30 -18.09
C PRO A 61 -14.49 -4.99 -18.76
N ASN A 62 -14.56 -3.85 -18.05
CA ASN A 62 -14.20 -2.54 -18.59
C ASN A 62 -12.81 -2.09 -18.16
N GLY A 63 -12.15 -2.81 -17.26
CA GLY A 63 -10.80 -2.52 -16.83
C GLY A 63 -9.79 -2.77 -17.94
N LYS A 64 -8.85 -1.84 -18.11
CA LYS A 64 -7.71 -2.05 -19.01
C LYS A 64 -6.85 -3.17 -18.43
N PRO A 65 -6.56 -4.26 -19.14
CA PRO A 65 -5.83 -5.38 -18.56
C PRO A 65 -4.40 -5.04 -18.11
N LEU A 66 -4.00 -5.60 -16.97
CA LEU A 66 -2.69 -5.42 -16.35
C LEU A 66 -2.07 -6.77 -15.98
N LEU A 67 -0.82 -6.98 -16.36
CA LEU A 67 0.03 -8.04 -15.82
C LEU A 67 0.87 -7.47 -14.68
N VAL A 68 0.78 -8.04 -13.48
CA VAL A 68 1.57 -7.62 -12.33
C VAL A 68 2.61 -8.68 -12.01
N LEU A 69 3.89 -8.31 -12.06
CA LEU A 69 5.03 -9.19 -11.78
C LEU A 69 5.86 -8.61 -10.64
N CYS A 70 5.85 -9.26 -9.48
CA CYS A 70 6.53 -8.77 -8.30
C CYS A 70 7.51 -9.80 -7.74
N ASN A 71 8.55 -9.30 -7.08
CA ASN A 71 9.40 -10.12 -6.23
C ASN A 71 9.55 -9.48 -4.85
N ILE A 72 9.86 -10.31 -3.86
CA ILE A 72 10.06 -9.92 -2.47
C ILE A 72 11.43 -10.40 -2.03
N LYS A 73 12.23 -9.47 -1.52
CA LYS A 73 13.58 -9.73 -1.01
C LYS A 73 13.82 -9.06 0.34
N ASP A 74 14.82 -9.54 1.06
CA ASP A 74 15.32 -8.90 2.28
C ASP A 74 16.26 -7.72 1.94
N THR A 75 16.73 -7.00 2.96
CA THR A 75 17.68 -5.89 2.79
C THR A 75 19.06 -6.32 2.26
N ASN A 76 19.36 -7.61 2.21
CA ASN A 76 20.58 -8.19 1.66
C ASN A 76 20.39 -8.68 0.21
N GLY A 77 19.18 -8.54 -0.34
CA GLY A 77 18.82 -9.00 -1.67
C GLY A 77 18.48 -10.49 -1.77
N GLN A 78 18.32 -11.19 -0.64
CA GLN A 78 17.89 -12.60 -0.63
C GLN A 78 16.37 -12.69 -0.82
N PRO A 79 15.89 -13.61 -1.66
CA PRO A 79 14.45 -13.79 -1.85
C PRO A 79 13.78 -14.25 -0.56
N ILE A 80 12.53 -13.79 -0.33
CA ILE A 80 11.73 -14.20 0.82
C ILE A 80 10.59 -15.08 0.35
N GLU A 81 10.70 -16.38 0.63
CA GLU A 81 9.65 -17.36 0.37
C GLU A 81 8.49 -17.23 1.38
N GLY A 82 7.29 -17.48 0.88
CA GLY A 82 6.14 -17.78 1.72
C GLY A 82 5.55 -16.56 2.42
N VAL A 83 5.80 -15.35 1.91
CA VAL A 83 5.17 -14.11 2.36
C VAL A 83 3.72 -14.11 1.89
N ASN A 84 2.77 -13.88 2.79
CA ASN A 84 1.39 -13.62 2.41
C ASN A 84 1.28 -12.17 1.94
N VAL A 85 0.66 -11.96 0.79
CA VAL A 85 0.48 -10.65 0.16
C VAL A 85 -0.99 -10.42 -0.09
N ASP A 86 -1.62 -9.57 0.71
CA ASP A 86 -2.98 -9.10 0.46
C ASP A 86 -2.91 -7.93 -0.52
N ILE A 87 -3.72 -8.00 -1.58
CA ILE A 87 -3.70 -7.07 -2.71
C ILE A 87 -5.13 -6.60 -2.93
N TRP A 88 -5.33 -5.30 -3.10
CA TRP A 88 -6.64 -4.74 -3.41
C TRP A 88 -6.52 -3.46 -4.23
N GLU A 89 -7.51 -3.24 -5.08
CA GLU A 89 -7.65 -2.06 -5.94
C GLU A 89 -9.13 -1.73 -6.21
N THR A 90 -9.38 -0.59 -6.84
CA THR A 90 -10.71 -0.26 -7.34
C THR A 90 -10.98 -0.92 -8.69
N ASP A 91 -12.26 -1.08 -9.02
CA ASP A 91 -12.67 -1.32 -10.40
C ASP A 91 -12.36 -0.12 -11.32
N SER A 92 -12.66 -0.26 -12.62
CA SER A 92 -12.47 0.78 -13.64
C SER A 92 -13.36 2.02 -13.43
N SER A 93 -14.37 1.96 -12.55
CA SER A 93 -15.20 3.10 -12.15
C SER A 93 -14.61 3.87 -10.96
N GLY A 94 -13.52 3.38 -10.36
CA GLY A 94 -12.89 3.98 -9.19
C GLY A 94 -13.59 3.61 -7.88
N LYS A 95 -14.26 2.45 -7.81
CA LYS A 95 -14.89 1.94 -6.60
C LYS A 95 -14.30 0.60 -6.18
N TYR A 96 -14.12 0.41 -4.87
CA TYR A 96 -13.92 -0.92 -4.31
C TYR A 96 -15.25 -1.67 -4.33
N ASP A 97 -15.20 -2.99 -4.51
CA ASP A 97 -16.34 -3.91 -4.43
C ASP A 97 -17.33 -3.60 -3.28
N VAL A 98 -16.83 -3.36 -2.06
CA VAL A 98 -17.61 -3.05 -0.85
C VAL A 98 -18.35 -1.71 -0.90
N GLN A 99 -18.08 -0.88 -1.91
CA GLN A 99 -18.76 0.39 -2.12
C GLN A 99 -19.97 0.28 -3.07
N HIS A 100 -20.16 -0.87 -3.73
CA HIS A 100 -21.33 -1.12 -4.56
C HIS A 100 -22.52 -1.56 -3.72
N GLU A 101 -23.71 -1.06 -4.04
CA GLU A 101 -24.95 -1.40 -3.31
C GLU A 101 -25.35 -2.87 -3.54
N ASP A 102 -25.01 -3.40 -4.72
CA ASP A 102 -25.21 -4.77 -5.17
C ASP A 102 -23.95 -5.62 -5.00
N TYR A 103 -23.35 -5.58 -3.80
CA TYR A 103 -22.17 -6.38 -3.48
C TYR A 103 -22.37 -7.87 -3.81
N GLY A 104 -21.69 -8.34 -4.84
CA GLY A 104 -21.77 -9.71 -5.37
C GLY A 104 -20.75 -10.68 -4.80
N GLY A 105 -19.87 -10.21 -3.90
CA GLY A 105 -18.71 -10.93 -3.40
C GLY A 105 -17.41 -10.16 -3.62
N PRO A 106 -16.27 -10.69 -3.15
CA PRO A 106 -14.98 -10.04 -3.25
C PRO A 106 -14.55 -9.91 -4.71
N ASP A 107 -14.22 -8.69 -5.15
CA ASP A 107 -13.63 -8.43 -6.47
C ASP A 107 -12.60 -7.30 -6.41
N GLY A 108 -11.62 -7.33 -7.31
CA GLY A 108 -10.48 -6.41 -7.25
C GLY A 108 -9.63 -6.62 -5.99
N ARG A 109 -9.63 -7.84 -5.44
CA ARG A 109 -8.84 -8.23 -4.26
C ARG A 109 -8.41 -9.69 -4.30
N CYS A 110 -7.22 -9.99 -3.81
CA CYS A 110 -6.75 -11.36 -3.60
C CYS A 110 -5.68 -11.43 -2.51
N VAL A 111 -5.44 -12.65 -2.02
CA VAL A 111 -4.25 -12.99 -1.23
C VAL A 111 -3.36 -13.87 -2.09
N MET A 112 -2.07 -13.57 -2.14
CA MET A 112 -1.07 -14.40 -2.80
C MET A 112 0.02 -14.83 -1.84
N LYS A 113 0.82 -15.82 -2.24
CA LYS A 113 1.99 -16.25 -1.49
C LYS A 113 3.23 -16.26 -2.38
N SER A 114 4.32 -15.65 -1.91
CA SER A 114 5.58 -15.66 -2.66
C SER A 114 6.18 -17.07 -2.74
N ASP A 115 6.76 -17.39 -3.90
CA ASP A 115 7.45 -18.67 -4.14
C ASP A 115 8.88 -18.70 -3.55
N GLU A 116 9.61 -19.80 -3.76
CA GLU A 116 11.00 -19.98 -3.29
C GLU A 116 11.98 -18.91 -3.80
N LYS A 117 11.64 -18.21 -4.88
CA LYS A 117 12.42 -17.10 -5.45
C LYS A 117 11.87 -15.73 -5.02
N GLY A 118 10.92 -15.71 -4.09
CA GLY A 118 10.24 -14.51 -3.62
C GLY A 118 9.25 -13.95 -4.65
N VAL A 119 8.91 -14.68 -5.70
CA VAL A 119 8.09 -14.18 -6.82
C VAL A 119 6.60 -14.43 -6.54
N PHE A 120 5.78 -13.45 -6.89
CA PHE A 120 4.33 -13.59 -7.06
C PHE A 120 3.86 -12.77 -8.26
N TRP A 121 2.87 -13.27 -9.00
CA TRP A 121 2.34 -12.57 -10.17
C TRP A 121 0.90 -12.94 -10.46
N PHE A 122 0.15 -11.99 -11.00
CA PHE A 122 -1.28 -12.11 -11.24
C PHE A 122 -1.74 -11.18 -12.37
N LYS A 123 -2.99 -11.34 -12.78
CA LYS A 123 -3.67 -10.47 -13.73
C LYS A 123 -4.61 -9.56 -12.94
N GLY A 124 -4.55 -8.26 -13.20
CA GLY A 124 -5.43 -7.25 -12.64
C GLY A 124 -5.89 -6.31 -13.74
N ILE A 125 -6.32 -5.12 -13.33
CA ILE A 125 -6.64 -4.03 -14.24
C ILE A 125 -5.75 -2.83 -13.93
N VAL A 126 -5.54 -1.95 -14.90
CA VAL A 126 -4.81 -0.70 -14.65
C VAL A 126 -5.66 0.15 -13.69
N PRO A 127 -5.12 0.53 -12.51
CA PRO A 127 -5.88 1.32 -11.55
C PRO A 127 -6.30 2.66 -12.14
N VAL A 128 -7.39 3.22 -11.61
CA VAL A 128 -7.89 4.54 -11.97
C VAL A 128 -7.89 5.46 -10.74
N SER A 129 -7.73 6.76 -10.95
CA SER A 129 -7.84 7.73 -9.87
C SER A 129 -9.28 7.83 -9.39
N TYR A 130 -9.48 7.97 -8.08
CA TYR A 130 -10.80 7.98 -7.48
C TYR A 130 -10.90 8.96 -6.31
N PRO A 131 -12.09 9.51 -6.03
CA PRO A 131 -12.29 10.34 -4.84
C PRO A 131 -12.47 9.49 -3.58
N ILE A 132 -11.85 9.90 -2.46
CA ILE A 132 -12.27 9.42 -1.14
C ILE A 132 -13.73 9.82 -0.86
N PRO A 133 -14.45 9.14 0.06
CA PRO A 133 -15.78 9.58 0.46
C PRO A 133 -15.82 11.06 0.86
N TYR A 134 -16.64 11.85 0.16
CA TYR A 134 -16.67 13.32 0.29
C TYR A 134 -18.07 13.89 0.52
N ASP A 135 -19.07 13.03 0.73
CA ASP A 135 -20.44 13.39 1.12
C ASP A 135 -20.55 13.71 2.64
N GLY A 136 -19.49 13.43 3.41
CA GLY A 136 -19.43 13.55 4.87
C GLY A 136 -18.72 14.80 5.41
N PRO A 137 -18.45 14.84 6.73
CA PRO A 137 -17.72 15.92 7.38
C PRO A 137 -16.32 16.15 6.79
N VAL A 138 -15.59 15.08 6.43
CA VAL A 138 -14.28 15.18 5.78
C VAL A 138 -14.38 15.93 4.45
N GLY A 139 -15.34 15.56 3.60
CA GLY A 139 -15.56 16.27 2.33
C GLY A 139 -15.93 17.75 2.52
N LYS A 140 -16.77 18.07 3.52
CA LYS A 140 -17.07 19.46 3.90
C LYS A 140 -15.82 20.21 4.33
N PHE A 141 -14.97 19.59 5.15
CA PHE A 141 -13.69 20.16 5.58
C PHE A 141 -12.76 20.41 4.39
N LEU A 142 -12.54 19.42 3.53
CA LEU A 142 -11.69 19.57 2.34
C LEU A 142 -12.14 20.73 1.46
N LYS A 143 -13.45 20.89 1.27
CA LYS A 143 -14.03 22.02 0.53
C LYS A 143 -13.72 23.37 1.20
N GLN A 144 -13.77 23.45 2.53
CA GLN A 144 -13.45 24.67 3.28
C GLN A 144 -11.97 25.07 3.19
N VAL A 145 -11.07 24.09 3.04
CA VAL A 145 -9.62 24.32 2.89
C VAL A 145 -9.15 24.24 1.43
N TYR A 146 -10.08 24.30 0.46
CA TYR A 146 -9.79 24.31 -0.98
C TYR A 146 -8.98 23.09 -1.48
N ARG A 147 -9.21 21.91 -0.90
CA ARG A 147 -8.58 20.64 -1.32
C ARG A 147 -9.58 19.76 -2.08
N HIS A 148 -9.08 19.04 -3.08
CA HIS A 148 -9.87 18.02 -3.79
C HIS A 148 -9.88 16.68 -3.01
N PRO A 149 -10.88 15.80 -3.25
CA PRO A 149 -10.95 14.49 -2.60
C PRO A 149 -10.22 13.36 -3.36
N TYR A 150 -9.63 13.64 -4.52
CA TYR A 150 -9.02 12.60 -5.36
C TYR A 150 -7.72 12.03 -4.81
N ARG A 151 -7.58 10.72 -4.95
CA ARG A 151 -6.35 9.97 -4.86
C ARG A 151 -5.91 9.57 -6.29
N PRO A 152 -4.60 9.54 -6.58
CA PRO A 152 -4.09 9.05 -7.86
C PRO A 152 -4.40 7.56 -8.05
N ALA A 153 -4.34 7.06 -9.29
CA ALA A 153 -4.43 5.64 -9.59
C ALA A 153 -3.36 4.84 -8.84
N HIS A 154 -3.78 3.81 -8.08
CA HIS A 154 -2.86 2.95 -7.33
C HIS A 154 -3.42 1.57 -7.02
N MET A 155 -2.51 0.65 -6.74
CA MET A 155 -2.79 -0.70 -6.24
C MET A 155 -2.17 -0.85 -4.86
N HIS A 156 -2.94 -1.37 -3.91
CA HIS A 156 -2.49 -1.57 -2.54
C HIS A 156 -1.88 -2.96 -2.33
N PHE A 157 -0.95 -3.02 -1.38
CA PHE A 157 -0.29 -4.25 -0.94
C PHE A 157 -0.12 -4.26 0.58
N MET A 158 -0.39 -5.39 1.20
CA MET A 158 -0.07 -5.68 2.60
C MET A 158 0.71 -6.99 2.67
N PHE A 159 1.90 -6.94 3.26
CA PHE A 159 2.81 -8.07 3.36
C PHE A 159 2.90 -8.56 4.79
N GLN A 160 2.72 -9.86 4.98
CA GLN A 160 2.79 -10.52 6.27
C GLN A 160 3.65 -11.77 6.21
N LYS A 161 4.68 -11.81 7.07
CA LYS A 161 5.53 -12.97 7.28
C LYS A 161 6.14 -12.91 8.68
N GLU A 162 6.03 -14.00 9.44
CA GLU A 162 6.68 -14.11 10.75
C GLU A 162 8.19 -13.81 10.65
N GLY A 163 8.69 -12.96 11.57
CA GLY A 163 10.06 -12.47 11.61
C GLY A 163 10.33 -11.22 10.77
N TYR A 164 9.35 -10.78 9.98
CA TYR A 164 9.42 -9.56 9.18
C TYR A 164 8.44 -8.51 9.71
N ASP A 165 8.89 -7.25 9.69
CA ASP A 165 8.06 -6.11 10.04
C ASP A 165 6.91 -6.00 9.04
N HIS A 166 5.73 -5.66 9.55
CA HIS A 166 4.55 -5.46 8.74
C HIS A 166 4.84 -4.37 7.69
N LEU A 167 4.51 -4.64 6.42
CA LEU A 167 4.59 -3.65 5.35
C LEU A 167 3.22 -3.46 4.72
N ILE A 168 2.66 -2.27 4.90
CA ILE A 168 1.49 -1.80 4.16
C ILE A 168 1.99 -0.74 3.20
N THR A 169 1.71 -0.90 1.91
CA THR A 169 2.17 0.04 0.89
C THR A 169 1.19 0.10 -0.29
N ALA A 170 1.49 0.93 -1.27
CA ALA A 170 0.76 1.05 -2.51
C ALA A 170 1.71 1.48 -3.63
N LEU A 171 1.42 1.07 -4.85
CA LEU A 171 2.16 1.51 -6.04
C LEU A 171 1.27 2.45 -6.86
N TYR A 172 1.80 3.62 -7.18
CA TYR A 172 1.09 4.73 -7.80
C TYR A 172 1.49 4.87 -9.27
N LEU A 173 0.51 5.09 -10.15
CA LEU A 173 0.78 5.24 -11.57
C LEU A 173 1.47 6.58 -11.86
N ARG A 174 2.62 6.52 -12.55
CA ARG A 174 3.34 7.70 -13.02
C ARG A 174 2.49 8.51 -14.01
N GLY A 175 2.47 9.83 -13.82
CA GLY A 175 1.77 10.78 -14.68
C GLY A 175 0.28 10.91 -14.36
N ASP A 176 -0.20 10.29 -13.27
CA ASP A 176 -1.57 10.50 -12.81
C ASP A 176 -1.79 11.99 -12.45
N PRO A 177 -2.93 12.61 -12.83
CA PRO A 177 -3.22 14.01 -12.54
C PRO A 177 -3.16 14.40 -11.05
N TYR A 178 -3.28 13.44 -10.14
CA TYR A 178 -3.27 13.63 -8.70
C TYR A 178 -2.00 13.08 -8.03
N GLU A 179 -0.99 12.66 -8.80
CA GLU A 179 0.28 12.13 -8.30
C GLU A 179 0.93 13.07 -7.26
N THR A 180 0.93 14.38 -7.54
CA THR A 180 1.54 15.38 -6.66
C THR A 180 0.58 16.02 -5.67
N SER A 181 -0.68 15.57 -5.61
CA SER A 181 -1.73 16.22 -4.81
C SER A 181 -2.69 15.25 -4.12
N ASP A 182 -2.27 14.00 -3.89
CA ASP A 182 -3.08 12.98 -3.20
C ASP A 182 -3.75 13.53 -1.93
N ALA A 183 -5.08 13.35 -1.85
CA ALA A 183 -5.90 13.83 -0.74
C ALA A 183 -5.48 13.28 0.64
N VAL A 184 -4.75 12.17 0.67
CA VAL A 184 -4.27 11.53 1.91
C VAL A 184 -2.74 11.45 2.01
N PHE A 185 -2.02 12.14 1.13
CA PHE A 185 -0.57 12.25 1.14
C PHE A 185 0.19 10.91 1.01
N GLY A 186 -0.43 9.86 0.47
CA GLY A 186 0.15 8.52 0.43
C GLY A 186 1.27 8.33 -0.58
N VAL A 187 1.37 9.21 -1.58
CA VAL A 187 2.37 9.12 -2.66
C VAL A 187 3.77 9.42 -2.14
N LYS A 188 4.71 8.54 -2.48
CA LYS A 188 6.15 8.72 -2.26
C LYS A 188 6.89 8.43 -3.55
N ASN A 189 7.99 9.14 -3.81
CA ASN A 189 8.73 9.02 -5.07
C ASN A 189 9.17 7.60 -5.41
N SER A 190 9.55 6.81 -4.38
CA SER A 190 9.96 5.41 -4.52
C SER A 190 8.83 4.47 -4.94
N LEU A 191 7.58 4.87 -4.70
CA LEU A 191 6.36 4.08 -4.92
C LEU A 191 5.65 4.43 -6.24
N ILE A 192 6.21 5.36 -7.04
CA ILE A 192 5.67 5.74 -8.34
C ILE A 192 6.24 4.82 -9.42
N VAL A 193 5.35 4.12 -10.13
CA VAL A 193 5.70 3.10 -11.12
C VAL A 193 5.14 3.43 -12.50
N ASP A 194 5.83 2.96 -13.53
CA ASP A 194 5.36 3.00 -14.90
C ASP A 194 4.60 1.71 -15.24
N MET A 195 3.62 1.82 -16.13
CA MET A 195 2.85 0.67 -16.65
C MET A 195 2.85 0.64 -18.18
N PRO A 196 4.01 0.41 -18.83
CA PRO A 196 4.08 0.31 -20.29
C PRO A 196 3.33 -0.94 -20.79
N PRO A 197 3.11 -1.07 -22.11
CA PRO A 197 2.67 -2.33 -22.70
C PRO A 197 3.67 -3.46 -22.43
N VAL A 198 3.18 -4.70 -22.31
CA VAL A 198 4.05 -5.88 -22.25
C VAL A 198 4.83 -6.04 -23.56
N ASP A 199 6.08 -6.49 -23.48
CA ASP A 199 6.82 -6.94 -24.66
C ASP A 199 6.37 -8.35 -25.08
N LYS A 200 6.66 -8.72 -26.33
CA LYS A 200 6.27 -10.01 -26.91
C LYS A 200 6.78 -11.21 -26.12
N GLU A 201 8.02 -11.16 -25.64
CA GLU A 201 8.62 -12.27 -24.89
C GLU A 201 7.88 -12.50 -23.55
N THR A 202 7.57 -11.40 -22.86
CA THR A 202 6.81 -11.42 -21.61
C THR A 202 5.36 -11.87 -21.86
N ALA A 203 4.72 -11.38 -22.92
CA ALA A 203 3.38 -11.78 -23.31
C ALA A 203 3.28 -13.30 -23.54
N GLU A 204 4.21 -13.86 -24.32
CA GLU A 204 4.30 -15.30 -24.58
C GLU A 204 4.59 -16.10 -23.30
N LYS A 205 5.52 -15.62 -22.46
CA LYS A 205 5.91 -16.29 -21.20
C LYS A 205 4.77 -16.40 -20.20
N TYR A 206 3.97 -15.34 -20.05
CA TYR A 206 2.90 -15.26 -19.04
C TYR A 206 1.49 -15.53 -19.61
N GLY A 207 1.38 -15.79 -20.92
CA GLY A 207 0.12 -16.09 -21.58
C GLY A 207 -0.87 -14.92 -21.51
N VAL A 208 -0.39 -13.71 -21.81
CA VAL A 208 -1.21 -12.48 -21.91
C VAL A 208 -1.07 -11.86 -23.30
N ALA A 209 -1.97 -10.95 -23.67
CA ALA A 209 -1.91 -10.25 -24.94
C ALA A 209 -0.92 -9.08 -24.89
N GLU A 210 -0.35 -8.69 -26.04
CA GLU A 210 0.67 -7.63 -26.15
C GLU A 210 0.14 -6.22 -25.78
N ASP A 211 -1.18 -6.04 -25.71
CA ASP A 211 -1.83 -4.79 -25.30
C ASP A 211 -2.05 -4.67 -23.78
N TYR A 212 -1.75 -5.73 -23.01
CA TYR A 212 -1.72 -5.66 -21.55
C TYR A 212 -0.69 -4.61 -21.12
N ALA A 213 -1.04 -3.80 -20.13
CA ALA A 213 -0.03 -3.05 -19.40
C ALA A 213 0.77 -3.99 -18.49
N ILE A 214 1.97 -3.58 -18.08
CA ILE A 214 2.78 -4.34 -17.13
C ILE A 214 3.26 -3.51 -15.95
N LEU A 215 3.04 -4.01 -14.74
CA LEU A 215 3.65 -3.52 -13.51
C LEU A 215 4.75 -4.49 -13.10
N LYS A 216 5.99 -3.99 -12.95
CA LYS A 216 7.10 -4.74 -12.34
C LYS A 216 7.58 -4.02 -11.10
N TYR A 217 7.71 -4.73 -9.97
CA TYR A 217 8.22 -4.13 -8.74
C TYR A 217 8.98 -5.11 -7.84
N ASP A 218 10.07 -4.62 -7.26
CA ASP A 218 10.91 -5.35 -6.29
C ASP A 218 10.60 -4.84 -4.89
N PHE A 219 9.82 -5.58 -4.12
CA PHE A 219 9.56 -5.28 -2.72
C PHE A 219 10.74 -5.68 -1.85
N VAL A 220 11.16 -4.79 -0.95
CA VAL A 220 12.22 -5.04 0.02
C VAL A 220 11.63 -4.94 1.41
N MET A 221 11.49 -6.09 2.08
CA MET A 221 11.00 -6.18 3.46
C MET A 221 12.14 -6.09 4.46
N VAL A 222 11.83 -5.60 5.66
CA VAL A 222 12.75 -5.54 6.80
C VAL A 222 12.29 -6.49 7.89
N THR A 223 13.25 -7.01 8.65
CA THR A 223 12.93 -7.82 9.83
C THR A 223 12.31 -6.94 10.93
N GLU A 224 11.52 -7.55 11.81
CA GLU A 224 10.96 -6.87 12.99
C GLU A 224 12.08 -6.23 13.84
N LYS A 225 13.22 -6.93 13.95
CA LYS A 225 14.40 -6.44 14.66
C LYS A 225 14.98 -5.17 14.01
N GLN A 226 15.15 -5.16 12.68
CA GLN A 226 15.69 -3.99 11.99
C GLN A 226 14.78 -2.77 12.16
N ALA A 227 13.47 -2.94 12.06
CA ALA A 227 12.50 -1.87 12.29
C ALA A 227 12.56 -1.35 13.73
N SER A 228 12.57 -2.26 14.73
CA SER A 228 12.67 -1.88 16.15
C SER A 228 13.98 -1.15 16.48
N ASP A 229 15.13 -1.68 16.02
CA ASP A 229 16.43 -1.05 16.24
C ASP A 229 16.47 0.37 15.64
N LEU A 230 15.86 0.56 14.46
CA LEU A 230 15.80 1.86 13.80
C LEU A 230 14.86 2.83 14.53
N ARG A 231 13.72 2.36 15.03
CA ARG A 231 12.78 3.15 15.85
C ARG A 231 13.45 3.64 17.13
N ASP A 232 14.16 2.76 17.81
CA ASP A 232 14.90 3.07 19.03
C ASP A 232 15.99 4.12 18.74
N MET A 233 16.76 3.94 17.67
CA MET A 233 17.77 4.89 17.24
C MET A 233 17.19 6.26 16.88
N ASN A 234 16.07 6.30 16.16
CA ASN A 234 15.40 7.55 15.80
C ASN A 234 14.85 8.26 17.03
N SER A 235 14.28 7.51 17.98
CA SER A 235 13.78 8.04 19.25
C SER A 235 14.92 8.68 20.06
N MET A 236 16.03 7.96 20.24
CA MET A 236 17.20 8.48 20.95
C MET A 236 17.73 9.78 20.32
N LYS A 237 17.90 9.80 18.98
CA LYS A 237 18.33 11.00 18.25
C LYS A 237 17.36 12.17 18.41
N ALA A 238 16.05 11.91 18.46
CA ALA A 238 15.04 12.95 18.67
C ALA A 238 15.14 13.56 20.08
N PHE A 239 15.29 12.74 21.13
CA PHE A 239 15.46 13.23 22.50
C PHE A 239 16.79 13.96 22.71
N GLU A 240 17.88 13.49 22.10
CA GLU A 240 19.18 14.16 22.14
C GLU A 240 19.09 15.58 21.54
N LYS A 241 18.42 15.74 20.39
CA LYS A 241 18.16 17.05 19.77
C LYS A 241 17.33 17.98 20.66
N LEU A 242 16.50 17.43 21.54
CA LEU A 242 15.71 18.17 22.53
C LEU A 242 16.48 18.42 23.84
N GLY A 243 17.77 18.05 23.92
CA GLY A 243 18.60 18.21 25.11
C GLY A 243 18.19 17.29 26.27
N ARG A 244 17.50 16.18 25.99
CA ARG A 244 17.02 15.22 26.98
C ARG A 244 17.85 13.95 26.93
N LYS A 245 18.37 13.51 28.07
CA LYS A 245 18.96 12.18 28.23
C LYS A 245 17.85 11.17 28.51
N VAL A 246 17.80 10.13 27.70
CA VAL A 246 16.87 9.03 27.85
C VAL A 246 17.60 7.72 27.56
N ARG A 247 17.04 6.61 28.03
CA ARG A 247 17.42 5.25 27.64
C ARG A 247 16.19 4.52 27.11
N ILE A 248 16.38 3.51 26.28
CA ILE A 248 15.26 2.70 25.78
C ILE A 248 15.03 1.52 26.73
N GLU A 249 13.81 1.40 27.26
CA GLU A 249 13.33 0.23 28.01
C GLU A 249 12.04 -0.30 27.36
N GLY A 250 12.05 -1.55 26.90
CA GLY A 250 10.87 -2.14 26.27
C GLY A 250 10.36 -1.39 25.03
N GLY A 251 11.27 -0.74 24.28
CA GLY A 251 10.93 0.09 23.12
C GLY A 251 10.42 1.49 23.46
N LEU A 252 10.43 1.88 24.73
CA LEU A 252 10.00 3.21 25.18
C LEU A 252 11.19 4.04 25.69
N PRO A 253 11.28 5.33 25.31
CA PRO A 253 12.27 6.24 25.86
C PRO A 253 11.89 6.65 27.30
N VAL A 254 12.75 6.29 28.26
CA VAL A 254 12.61 6.60 29.69
C VAL A 254 13.68 7.61 30.10
N PRO A 255 13.37 8.65 30.90
CA PRO A 255 14.35 9.60 31.39
C PRO A 255 15.54 8.91 32.05
N ASP A 256 16.75 9.31 31.65
CA ASP A 256 17.98 8.89 32.30
C ASP A 256 18.22 9.82 33.48
N VAL A 257 17.96 9.31 34.70
CA VAL A 257 17.93 10.10 35.95
C VAL A 257 19.22 9.97 36.78
N ASP A 258 20.23 9.29 36.23
CA ASP A 258 21.54 9.07 36.86
C ASP A 258 22.59 10.14 36.48
#